data_AF-A0A2X1MUW5-F1
#
_entry.id   AF-A0A2X1MUW5-F1
#
_cell.length_a   1.000
_cell.length_b   1.000
_cell.length_c   1.000
_cell.angle_alpha   90.00
_cell.angle_beta   90.00
_cell.angle_gamma   90.00
#
_symmetry.space_group_name_H-M   'P 1'
#
loop_
_entity.id
_entity.type
_entity.pdbx_description
1 polymer ?
#
loop_
_entity_poly.entity_id
_entity_poly.type
_entity_poly.pdbx_seq_one_letter_code
_entity_poly.pdbx_strand_id
1 'polypeptide(L)'
;MPDVHLGKGSTIGRRDPDQRAIIPAAVGVDIGCGMNALRTALTAEDLPENLAELRQAIETAVPHGRTTGRCKRDKGAWEKSTC
;
A
#
# COMPACT_ATOMS: atom_id res chain seq x y z
N MET A 1 -15.59 -6.83 10.21
CA MET A 1 -14.55 -7.87 10.12
C MET A 1 -13.95 -8.05 11.52
N PRO A 2 -13.42 -9.23 11.87
CA PRO A 2 -12.95 -9.50 13.23
C PRO A 2 -11.69 -8.71 13.64
N ASP A 3 -10.98 -8.12 12.68
CA ASP A 3 -9.84 -7.19 12.81
C ASP A 3 -10.25 -5.72 13.07
N VAL A 4 -11.52 -5.48 13.42
CA VAL A 4 -12.07 -4.15 13.66
C VAL A 4 -11.33 -3.38 14.76
N HIS A 5 -11.06 -2.09 14.52
CA HIS A 5 -10.43 -1.20 15.49
C HIS A 5 -10.83 0.26 15.26
N LEU A 6 -10.38 1.14 16.17
CA LEU A 6 -10.65 2.57 16.10
C LEU A 6 -10.09 3.18 14.81
N GLY A 7 -10.93 3.89 14.08
CA GLY A 7 -10.54 4.70 12.93
C GLY A 7 -10.97 6.16 13.08
N LYS A 8 -10.70 6.97 12.06
CA LYS A 8 -11.03 8.40 12.04
C LYS A 8 -12.46 8.61 11.52
N GLY A 9 -13.42 8.67 12.43
CA GLY A 9 -14.84 8.93 12.12
C GLY A 9 -15.68 7.67 11.87
N SER A 10 -15.10 6.64 11.22
CA SER A 10 -15.64 5.27 11.21
C SER A 10 -14.59 4.28 11.73
N THR A 11 -15.03 3.09 12.12
CA THR A 11 -14.16 1.97 12.51
C THR A 11 -13.54 1.31 11.29
N ILE A 12 -12.24 1.00 11.33
CA ILE A 12 -11.56 0.24 10.26
C ILE A 12 -12.02 -1.22 10.32
N GLY A 13 -12.18 -1.87 9.16
CA GLY A 13 -12.63 -3.26 9.07
C GLY A 13 -14.15 -3.43 9.16
N ARG A 14 -14.94 -2.36 9.07
CA ARG A 14 -16.41 -2.41 9.06
C ARG A 14 -16.98 -2.34 7.64
N ARG A 15 -18.15 -2.95 7.43
CA ARG A 15 -18.98 -2.72 6.23
C ARG A 15 -20.13 -1.81 6.62
N ASP A 16 -20.23 -0.66 5.95
CA ASP A 16 -21.26 0.35 6.20
C ASP A 16 -22.17 0.48 4.96
N PRO A 17 -23.36 -0.16 4.96
CA PRO A 17 -24.31 0.00 3.87
C PRO A 17 -25.22 1.21 4.10
N ASP A 18 -25.12 2.21 3.22
CA ASP A 18 -25.98 3.40 3.22
C ASP A 18 -26.79 3.50 1.92
N GLN A 19 -28.06 3.90 2.01
CA GLN A 19 -28.94 4.00 0.83
C GLN A 19 -29.03 5.43 0.26
N ARG A 20 -28.83 6.46 1.09
CA ARG A 20 -29.05 7.87 0.72
C ARG A 20 -27.97 8.82 1.26
N ALA A 21 -26.86 8.27 1.72
CA ALA A 21 -25.75 9.03 2.27
C ALA A 21 -24.42 8.52 1.70
N ILE A 22 -23.46 9.43 1.60
CA ILE A 22 -22.06 9.11 1.35
C ILE A 22 -21.31 9.51 2.61
N ILE A 23 -20.56 8.56 3.19
CA ILE A 23 -19.77 8.77 4.39
C ILE A 23 -18.28 8.60 4.02
N PRO A 24 -17.54 9.68 3.71
CA PRO A 24 -16.13 9.57 3.33
C PRO A 24 -15.26 8.85 4.36
N ALA A 25 -15.59 9.01 5.65
CA ALA A 25 -14.90 8.33 6.75
C ALA A 25 -15.06 6.80 6.73
N ALA A 26 -16.10 6.26 6.08
CA ALA A 26 -16.29 4.82 5.91
C ALA A 26 -15.42 4.24 4.78
N VAL A 27 -14.90 5.08 3.87
CA VAL A 27 -13.97 4.67 2.80
C VAL A 27 -12.52 4.69 3.29
N GLY A 28 -12.16 5.71 4.07
CA GLY A 28 -10.80 5.92 4.57
C GLY A 28 -10.05 7.05 3.87
N VAL A 29 -8.87 7.37 4.39
CA VAL A 29 -8.03 8.48 3.89
C VAL A 29 -7.18 8.10 2.67
N ASP A 30 -6.89 6.80 2.51
CA ASP A 30 -6.12 6.23 1.41
C ASP A 30 -7.08 5.46 0.50
N ILE A 31 -7.72 6.20 -0.42
CA ILE A 31 -8.76 5.65 -1.28
C ILE A 31 -8.12 4.73 -2.31
N GLY A 32 -8.60 3.48 -2.35
CA GLY A 32 -8.04 2.45 -3.21
C GLY A 32 -6.88 1.69 -2.59
N CYS A 33 -6.55 1.92 -1.30
CA CYS A 33 -5.65 1.02 -0.59
C CYS A 33 -6.21 -0.40 -0.64
N GLY A 34 -5.32 -1.36 -0.89
CA GLY A 34 -5.69 -2.73 -1.17
C GLY A 34 -4.48 -3.54 -1.55
N MET A 35 -4.73 -4.78 -1.97
CA MET A 35 -3.69 -5.72 -2.36
C MET A 35 -3.86 -6.14 -3.82
N ASN A 36 -2.74 -6.29 -4.51
CA ASN A 36 -2.64 -6.98 -5.78
C ASN A 36 -1.72 -8.18 -5.60
N ALA A 37 -2.10 -9.33 -6.16
CA ALA A 37 -1.31 -10.55 -6.13
C ALA A 37 -1.15 -11.08 -7.55
N LEU A 38 0.11 -11.33 -7.96
CA LEU A 38 0.44 -11.94 -9.22
C LEU A 38 0.95 -13.36 -8.97
N ARG A 39 0.30 -14.35 -9.60
CA ARG A 39 0.77 -15.74 -9.57
C ARG A 39 1.96 -15.89 -10.50
N THR A 40 3.08 -16.38 -9.97
CA THR A 40 4.27 -16.73 -10.75
C THR A 40 4.29 -18.23 -11.04
N ALA A 41 5.24 -18.68 -11.87
CA ALA A 41 5.51 -20.09 -12.09
C ALA A 41 6.44 -20.70 -11.01
N LEU A 42 6.98 -19.88 -10.12
CA LEU A 42 7.93 -20.32 -9.09
C LEU A 42 7.21 -21.04 -7.95
N THR A 43 7.89 -22.03 -7.39
CA THR A 43 7.55 -22.75 -6.18
C THR A 43 8.47 -22.33 -5.04
N ALA A 44 8.21 -22.81 -3.82
CA ALA A 44 9.09 -22.53 -2.68
C ALA A 44 10.50 -23.11 -2.87
N GLU A 45 10.63 -24.22 -3.59
CA GLU A 45 11.90 -24.90 -3.88
C GLU A 45 12.79 -24.12 -4.86
N ASP A 46 12.19 -23.22 -5.65
CA ASP A 46 12.91 -22.34 -6.57
C ASP A 46 13.53 -21.12 -5.86
N LEU A 47 13.23 -20.92 -4.57
CA LEU A 47 13.71 -19.78 -3.80
C LEU A 47 14.89 -20.17 -2.91
N PRO A 48 15.89 -19.28 -2.75
CA PRO A 48 16.99 -19.51 -1.81
C PRO A 48 16.46 -19.51 -0.37
N GLU A 49 17.16 -20.22 0.54
CA GLU A 49 16.82 -20.21 1.97
C GLU A 49 16.88 -18.78 2.57
N ASN A 50 17.78 -17.95 2.04
CA ASN A 50 17.91 -16.55 2.43
C ASN A 50 17.36 -15.61 1.35
N LEU A 51 16.27 -14.92 1.68
CA LEU A 51 15.58 -13.97 0.78
C LEU A 51 16.15 -12.54 0.83
N ALA A 52 17.25 -12.30 1.55
CA ALA A 52 17.80 -10.95 1.71
C ALA A 52 18.16 -10.29 0.37
N GLU A 53 18.75 -11.04 -0.56
CA GLU A 53 19.11 -10.54 -1.89
C GLU A 53 17.87 -10.23 -2.73
N LEU A 54 16.87 -11.11 -2.70
CA LEU A 54 15.60 -10.89 -3.39
C LEU A 54 14.89 -9.63 -2.85
N ARG A 55 14.85 -9.46 -1.53
CA ARG A 55 14.29 -8.24 -0.90
C ARG A 55 15.02 -6.99 -1.38
N GLN A 56 16.36 -6.99 -1.39
CA GLN A 56 17.16 -5.85 -1.85
C GLN A 56 16.92 -5.51 -3.33
N ALA A 57 16.78 -6.54 -4.17
CA ALA A 57 16.45 -6.35 -5.58
C ALA A 57 15.07 -5.69 -5.75
N ILE A 58 14.06 -6.12 -4.98
CA ILE A 58 12.72 -5.51 -4.98
C ILE A 58 12.79 -4.06 -4.50
N GLU A 59 13.46 -3.80 -3.38
CA GLU A 59 13.60 -2.44 -2.82
C GLU A 59 14.31 -1.47 -3.77
N THR A 60 15.25 -1.97 -4.57
CA THR A 60 15.95 -1.18 -5.59
C THR A 60 15.06 -0.90 -6.80
N ALA A 61 14.23 -1.86 -7.20
CA ALA A 61 13.35 -1.74 -8.37
C ALA A 61 12.05 -0.95 -8.08
N VAL A 62 11.56 -1.01 -6.84
CA VAL A 62 10.28 -0.42 -6.40
C VAL A 62 10.54 0.76 -5.47
N PRO A 63 10.30 2.01 -5.93
CA PRO A 63 10.37 3.20 -5.12
C PRO A 63 9.45 3.11 -3.91
N HIS A 64 9.99 3.42 -2.73
CA HIS A 64 9.27 3.36 -1.47
C HIS A 64 9.76 4.44 -0.51
N GLY A 65 8.93 4.74 0.50
CA GLY A 65 9.20 5.79 1.49
C GLY A 65 8.67 7.16 1.08
N ARG A 66 8.74 8.10 2.02
CA ARG A 66 8.24 9.48 1.87
C ARG A 66 9.35 10.49 2.17
N THR A 67 9.53 11.48 1.31
CA THR A 67 10.39 12.64 1.55
C THR A 67 9.55 13.85 1.95
N THR A 68 9.92 14.51 3.05
CA THR A 68 9.21 15.69 3.52
C THR A 68 9.64 16.94 2.75
N GLY A 69 8.68 17.65 2.15
CA GLY A 69 8.91 18.92 1.46
C GLY A 69 7.79 19.17 0.44
N ARG A 70 7.37 20.43 0.26
CA ARG A 70 6.37 20.75 -0.77
C ARG A 70 6.99 20.63 -2.17
N CYS A 71 6.20 20.14 -3.12
CA CYS A 71 6.53 20.08 -4.54
C CYS A 71 7.81 19.30 -4.89
N LYS A 72 8.24 18.38 -4.03
CA LYS A 72 9.34 17.44 -4.30
C LYS A 72 8.77 16.03 -4.35
N ARG A 73 9.15 15.26 -5.37
CA ARG A 73 8.89 13.81 -5.40
C ARG A 73 9.71 13.14 -4.31
N ASP A 74 9.27 11.95 -3.91
CA ASP A 74 10.01 11.14 -2.97
C ASP A 74 11.38 10.75 -3.54
N LYS A 75 12.43 10.80 -2.70
CA LYS A 75 13.75 10.31 -3.06
C LYS A 75 13.63 8.85 -3.53
N GLY A 76 14.12 8.56 -4.73
CA GLY A 76 14.05 7.22 -5.33
C GLY A 76 12.80 6.96 -6.18
N ALA A 77 11.88 7.93 -6.33
CA ALA A 77 10.76 7.82 -7.27
C ALA A 77 11.23 7.58 -8.72
N TRP A 78 10.46 6.81 -9.50
CA TRP A 78 10.79 6.49 -10.90
C TRP A 78 10.99 7.72 -11.80
N GLU A 79 10.30 8.82 -11.52
CA GLU A 79 10.42 10.07 -12.28
C GLU A 79 11.03 11.17 -11.42
N LYS A 80 11.82 12.03 -12.07
CA LYS A 80 12.41 13.22 -11.45
C LYS A 80 11.31 14.25 -11.17
N SER A 81 11.40 14.93 -10.03
CA SER A 81 10.52 16.07 -9.72
C SER A 81 10.69 17.16 -10.78
N THR A 82 9.66 17.41 -11.58
CA THR A 82 9.51 18.68 -12.30
C THR A 82 8.75 19.63 -11.39
N CYS A 83 9.44 20.60 -10.82
CA CYS A 83 8.83 21.82 -10.32
C CYS A 83 9.08 22.92 -11.35
#